data_AF-A0A961TWI7-F1
#
_entry.id   AF-A0A961TWI7-F1
#
_cell.length_a   1.000
_cell.length_b   1.000
_cell.length_c   1.000
_cell.angle_alpha   90.00
_cell.angle_beta   90.00
_cell.angle_gamma   90.00
#
_symmetry.space_group_name_H-M   'P 1'
#
loop_
_entity.id
_entity.type
_entity.pdbx_description
1 polymer ?
#
loop_
_entity_poly.entity_id
_entity_poly.type
_entity_poly.pdbx_seq_one_letter_code
_entity_poly.pdbx_strand_id
1 'polypeptide(L)'
;SEINPRSISASHPQAPIMYLYVHAIELYLKAFLRNAGSGLKEIKELGHGLEKLNERAIDCGLPDSQLRAEVIKIVGPIHTSLRYLQTGPQKHPSLNDFWEVCRELHDYMEPRVHQATNLRRSRVIPNKPDWQF
;
A
#
# COMPACT_ATOMS: atom_id res chain seq x y z
N SER A 1 -3.78 25.93 -35.24
CA SER A 1 -4.32 25.76 -33.88
C SER A 1 -3.34 24.90 -33.11
N GLU A 2 -2.47 25.51 -32.30
CA GLU A 2 -1.52 24.77 -31.46
C GLU A 2 -2.29 24.11 -30.31
N ILE A 3 -2.16 22.79 -30.19
CA ILE A 3 -2.72 22.03 -29.08
C ILE A 3 -1.81 22.31 -27.86
N ASN A 4 -2.31 23.06 -26.87
CA ASN A 4 -1.62 23.26 -25.60
C ASN A 4 -1.70 21.95 -24.79
N PRO A 5 -0.57 21.25 -24.53
CA PRO A 5 -0.57 19.91 -23.93
C PRO A 5 -0.85 19.89 -22.41
N ARG A 6 -1.29 21.00 -21.79
CA ARG A 6 -1.32 21.17 -20.32
C ARG A 6 -2.69 21.38 -19.66
N SER A 7 -3.82 21.05 -20.28
CA SER A 7 -5.12 21.17 -19.60
C SER A 7 -5.93 19.88 -19.59
N ILE A 8 -5.31 18.74 -19.27
CA ILE A 8 -6.07 17.57 -18.82
C ILE A 8 -6.36 17.77 -17.34
N SER A 9 -7.48 18.47 -17.04
CA SER A 9 -8.03 18.60 -15.69
C SER A 9 -8.57 17.23 -15.25
N ALA A 10 -7.77 16.45 -14.52
CA ALA A 10 -8.25 15.23 -13.89
C ALA A 10 -9.12 15.59 -12.67
N SER A 11 -10.35 15.07 -12.60
CA SER A 11 -11.25 15.32 -11.46
C SER A 11 -10.70 14.76 -10.13
N HIS A 12 -9.74 13.84 -10.18
CA HIS A 12 -9.12 13.20 -9.02
C HIS A 12 -7.60 13.02 -9.25
N PRO A 13 -6.79 14.09 -9.17
CA PRO A 13 -5.36 14.02 -9.49
C PRO A 13 -4.58 13.10 -8.53
N GLN A 14 -5.10 12.84 -7.33
CA GLN A 14 -4.48 11.99 -6.32
C GLN A 14 -4.80 10.50 -6.48
N ALA A 15 -5.78 10.13 -7.32
CA ALA A 15 -6.21 8.74 -7.46
C ALA A 15 -5.08 7.78 -7.87
N PRO A 16 -4.18 8.14 -8.82
CA PRO A 16 -3.02 7.29 -9.14
C PRO A 16 -2.06 7.12 -7.96
N ILE A 17 -1.84 8.17 -7.17
CA ILE A 17 -0.95 8.13 -6.01
C ILE A 17 -1.52 7.22 -4.93
N MET A 18 -2.81 7.37 -4.62
CA MET A 18 -3.52 6.50 -3.69
C MET A 18 -3.48 5.04 -4.15
N TYR A 19 -3.70 4.77 -5.44
CA TYR A 19 -3.61 3.42 -6.00
C TYR A 19 -2.21 2.81 -5.79
N LEU A 20 -1.15 3.56 -6.02
CA LEU A 20 0.23 3.08 -5.81
C LEU A 20 0.52 2.78 -4.35
N TYR A 21 0.04 3.61 -3.42
CA TYR A 21 0.16 3.32 -1.99
C TYR A 21 -0.57 2.05 -1.59
N VAL A 22 -1.81 1.91 -2.03
CA VAL A 22 -2.64 0.74 -1.78
C VAL A 22 -1.96 -0.54 -2.29
N HIS A 23 -1.41 -0.49 -3.51
CA HIS A 23 -0.65 -1.61 -4.07
C HIS A 23 0.65 -1.89 -3.31
N ALA A 24 1.36 -0.86 -2.85
CA ALA A 24 2.55 -1.04 -2.03
C ALA A 24 2.24 -1.75 -0.71
N ILE A 25 1.15 -1.38 -0.03
CA ILE A 25 0.66 -2.07 1.18
C ILE A 25 0.38 -3.54 0.89
N GLU A 26 -0.32 -3.85 -0.21
CA GLU A 26 -0.59 -5.21 -0.66
C GLU A 26 0.72 -6.02 -0.82
N LEU A 27 1.71 -5.44 -1.50
CA LEU A 27 3.00 -6.10 -1.73
C LEU A 27 3.77 -6.33 -0.44
N TYR A 28 3.77 -5.39 0.51
CA TYR A 28 4.41 -5.58 1.81
C TYR A 28 3.78 -6.73 2.60
N LEU A 29 2.45 -6.80 2.66
CA LEU A 29 1.76 -7.89 3.36
C LEU A 29 2.06 -9.24 2.71
N LYS A 30 2.07 -9.32 1.38
CA LYS A 30 2.45 -10.55 0.66
C LYS A 30 3.91 -10.94 0.89
N ALA A 31 4.81 -9.96 0.92
CA ALA A 31 6.23 -10.19 1.22
C ALA A 31 6.41 -10.71 2.65
N PHE A 32 5.69 -10.14 3.62
CA PHE A 32 5.67 -10.62 5.00
C PHE A 32 5.21 -12.08 5.06
N LEU A 33 4.05 -12.40 4.47
CA LEU A 33 3.51 -13.76 4.47
C LEU A 33 4.49 -14.75 3.81
N ARG A 34 5.11 -14.34 2.70
CA ARG A 34 6.15 -15.15 2.07
C ARG A 34 7.34 -15.41 3.00
N ASN A 35 7.81 -14.39 3.70
CA ASN A 35 8.90 -14.50 4.66
C ASN A 35 8.52 -15.34 5.90
N ALA A 36 7.25 -15.31 6.30
CA ALA A 36 6.70 -16.11 7.40
C ALA A 36 6.45 -17.59 7.02
N GLY A 37 6.70 -17.98 5.76
CA GLY A 37 6.61 -19.36 5.29
C GLY A 37 5.35 -19.70 4.49
N SER A 38 4.45 -18.74 4.22
CA SER A 38 3.28 -19.00 3.37
C SER A 38 3.69 -19.39 1.95
N GLY A 39 3.00 -20.40 1.44
CA GLY A 39 3.20 -20.91 0.09
C GLY A 39 2.71 -19.92 -0.98
N LEU A 40 3.22 -20.03 -2.21
CA LEU A 40 2.78 -19.16 -3.30
C LEU A 40 1.29 -19.35 -3.64
N LYS A 41 0.80 -20.59 -3.50
CA LYS A 41 -0.61 -20.93 -3.73
C LYS A 41 -1.53 -20.23 -2.73
N GLU A 42 -1.22 -20.33 -1.44
CA GLU A 42 -1.95 -19.67 -0.35
C GLU A 42 -2.03 -18.15 -0.59
N ILE A 43 -0.89 -17.51 -0.91
CA ILE A 43 -0.87 -16.06 -1.16
C ILE A 43 -1.66 -15.66 -2.41
N LYS A 44 -1.65 -16.50 -3.45
CA LYS A 44 -2.47 -16.27 -4.65
C LYS A 44 -3.97 -16.41 -4.35
N GLU A 45 -4.36 -17.32 -3.47
CA GLU A 45 -5.75 -17.51 -3.04
C GLU A 45 -6.27 -16.33 -2.21
N LEU A 46 -5.41 -15.70 -1.40
CA LEU A 46 -5.74 -14.43 -0.72
C LEU A 46 -5.96 -13.26 -1.70
N GLY A 47 -5.39 -13.36 -2.92
CA GLY A 47 -5.66 -12.44 -4.02
C GLY A 47 -5.28 -11.00 -3.70
N HIS A 48 -6.23 -10.08 -3.94
CA HIS A 48 -6.09 -8.65 -3.68
C HIS A 48 -6.86 -8.20 -2.41
N GLY A 49 -7.29 -9.14 -1.57
CA GLY A 49 -8.06 -8.84 -0.37
C GLY A 49 -7.18 -8.29 0.75
N LEU A 50 -7.02 -6.96 0.84
CA LEU A 50 -6.16 -6.32 1.84
C LEU A 50 -6.54 -6.70 3.29
N GLU A 51 -7.84 -6.79 3.61
CA GLU A 51 -8.31 -7.22 4.93
C GLU A 51 -7.81 -8.63 5.26
N LYS A 52 -8.04 -9.58 4.36
CA LYS A 52 -7.59 -10.97 4.51
C LYS A 52 -6.07 -11.10 4.61
N LEU A 53 -5.34 -10.31 3.82
CA LEU A 53 -3.88 -10.26 3.87
C LEU A 53 -3.38 -9.72 5.21
N ASN A 54 -4.02 -8.68 5.75
CA ASN A 54 -3.64 -8.08 7.02
C ASN A 54 -3.96 -9.00 8.21
N GLU A 55 -5.16 -9.57 8.25
CA GLU A 55 -5.55 -10.56 9.26
C GLU A 55 -4.57 -11.73 9.28
N ARG A 56 -4.32 -12.33 8.10
CA ARG A 56 -3.36 -13.44 7.99
C ARG A 56 -1.95 -13.04 8.39
N ALA A 57 -1.52 -11.82 8.07
CA ALA A 57 -0.21 -11.32 8.47
C ALA A 57 -0.11 -11.15 9.99
N ILE A 58 -1.16 -10.64 10.65
CA ILE A 58 -1.23 -10.53 12.10
C ILE A 58 -1.18 -11.91 12.75
N ASP A 59 -1.94 -12.89 12.24
CA ASP A 59 -1.92 -14.28 12.71
C ASP A 59 -0.53 -14.92 12.58
N CYS A 60 0.27 -14.48 11.60
CA CYS A 60 1.64 -14.90 11.37
C CYS A 60 2.69 -14.08 12.15
N GLY A 61 2.27 -13.14 13.02
CA GLY A 61 3.13 -12.39 13.92
C GLY A 61 3.51 -10.98 13.46
N LEU A 62 2.83 -10.42 12.45
CA LEU A 62 2.92 -8.99 12.17
C LEU A 62 2.26 -8.21 13.33
N PRO A 63 2.93 -7.22 13.95
CA PRO A 63 2.32 -6.43 15.02
C PRO A 63 1.06 -5.73 14.55
N ASP A 64 0.00 -5.78 15.36
CA ASP A 64 -1.24 -5.07 15.04
C ASP A 64 -1.03 -3.55 15.05
N SER A 65 -1.72 -2.86 14.14
CA SER A 65 -1.62 -1.41 13.96
C SER A 65 -2.99 -0.84 13.65
N GLN A 66 -3.46 0.01 14.56
CA GLN A 66 -4.76 0.68 14.45
C GLN A 66 -4.83 1.51 13.16
N LEU A 67 -3.77 2.26 12.84
CA LEU A 67 -3.74 3.09 11.62
C LEU A 67 -3.82 2.22 10.36
N ARG A 68 -3.07 1.12 10.30
CA ARG A 68 -3.13 0.20 9.16
C ARG A 68 -4.51 -0.43 9.02
N ALA A 69 -5.13 -0.86 10.12
CA ALA A 69 -6.47 -1.42 10.12
C ALA A 69 -7.51 -0.42 9.59
N GLU A 70 -7.44 0.85 10.02
CA GLU A 70 -8.34 1.90 9.56
C GLU A 70 -8.15 2.22 8.07
N VAL A 71 -6.90 2.36 7.61
CA VAL A 71 -6.59 2.58 6.19
C VAL A 71 -7.14 1.43 5.35
N ILE A 72 -6.85 0.18 5.74
CA ILE A 72 -7.30 -1.02 5.03
C ILE A 72 -8.82 -1.12 4.99
N LYS A 73 -9.50 -0.83 6.10
CA LYS A 73 -10.97 -0.83 6.15
C LYS A 73 -11.59 0.17 5.19
N ILE A 74 -10.97 1.34 5.03
CA ILE A 74 -11.47 2.37 4.10
C ILE A 74 -11.18 1.97 2.65
N VAL A 75 -9.99 1.43 2.35
CA VAL A 75 -9.60 1.13 0.97
C VAL A 75 -9.97 -0.25 0.46
N GLY A 76 -10.19 -1.23 1.35
CA GLY A 76 -10.51 -2.62 1.01
C GLY A 76 -11.66 -2.74 0.00
N PRO A 77 -12.80 -2.04 0.22
CA PRO A 77 -13.92 -2.03 -0.72
C PRO A 77 -13.61 -1.36 -2.06
N ILE A 78 -12.61 -0.49 -2.11
CA ILE A 78 -12.29 0.39 -3.25
C ILE A 78 -11.01 -0.07 -3.97
N HIS A 79 -10.25 -1.02 -3.41
CA HIS A 79 -8.93 -1.45 -3.92
C HIS A 79 -8.95 -1.81 -5.41
N THR A 80 -9.96 -2.58 -5.82
CA THR A 80 -10.16 -2.96 -7.23
C THR A 80 -10.67 -1.79 -8.06
N SER A 81 -11.49 -0.94 -7.43
CA SER A 81 -12.18 0.22 -7.99
C SER A 81 -11.29 1.44 -8.15
N LEU A 82 -10.20 1.61 -7.39
CA LEU A 82 -9.24 2.72 -7.54
C LEU A 82 -8.54 2.70 -8.91
N ARG A 83 -8.59 1.56 -9.62
CA ARG A 83 -8.19 1.44 -11.03
C ARG A 83 -9.17 2.12 -11.99
N TYR A 84 -10.37 2.46 -11.55
CA TYR A 84 -11.43 3.08 -12.34
C TYR A 84 -11.95 4.31 -11.58
N LEU A 85 -11.81 5.51 -12.17
CA LEU A 85 -12.22 6.77 -11.56
C LEU A 85 -13.67 6.67 -11.01
N GLN A 86 -13.85 6.53 -9.69
CA GLN A 86 -15.17 6.50 -9.08
C GLN A 86 -15.56 7.91 -8.69
N THR A 87 -16.68 8.38 -9.23
CA THR A 87 -17.27 9.70 -8.92
C THR A 87 -18.31 9.54 -7.82
N GLY A 88 -18.09 10.17 -6.67
CA GLY A 88 -19.04 10.25 -5.55
C GLY A 88 -18.38 10.70 -4.24
N PRO A 89 -19.15 11.06 -3.20
CA PRO A 89 -18.59 11.38 -1.89
C PRO A 89 -17.96 10.12 -1.28
N GLN A 90 -16.63 10.08 -1.21
CA GLN A 90 -15.89 8.99 -0.59
C GLN A 90 -15.01 9.53 0.53
N LYS A 91 -15.00 8.85 1.68
CA LYS A 91 -13.95 9.06 2.69
C LYS A 91 -12.71 8.33 2.20
N HIS A 92 -11.62 9.05 1.99
CA HIS A 92 -10.32 8.47 1.72
C HIS A 92 -9.37 8.77 2.88
N PRO A 93 -8.44 7.87 3.23
CA PRO A 93 -7.31 8.23 4.06
C PRO A 93 -6.52 9.35 3.38
N SER A 94 -5.86 10.18 4.19
CA SER A 94 -4.94 11.16 3.63
C SER A 94 -3.73 10.46 3.01
N LEU A 95 -3.02 11.12 2.09
CA LEU A 95 -1.75 10.62 1.57
C LEU A 95 -0.70 10.42 2.68
N ASN A 96 -0.80 11.19 3.78
CA ASN A 96 0.04 10.99 4.95
C ASN A 96 -0.29 9.66 5.64
N ASP A 97 -1.56 9.30 5.81
CA ASP A 97 -1.96 8.02 6.42
C ASP A 97 -1.43 6.84 5.60
N PHE A 98 -1.52 6.92 4.27
CA PHE A 98 -0.94 5.93 3.38
C PHE A 98 0.59 5.83 3.51
N TRP A 99 1.27 6.98 3.54
CA TRP A 99 2.73 7.01 3.70
C TRP A 99 3.17 6.42 5.04
N GLU A 100 2.47 6.75 6.13
CA GLU A 100 2.74 6.25 7.47
C GLU A 100 2.60 4.72 7.54
N VAL A 101 1.53 4.16 6.96
CA VAL A 101 1.35 2.69 6.88
C VAL A 101 2.44 2.04 6.04
N CYS A 102 2.78 2.61 4.88
CA CYS A 102 3.86 2.08 4.05
C CYS A 102 5.21 2.14 4.76
N ARG A 103 5.50 3.23 5.50
CA ARG A 103 6.71 3.37 6.31
C ARG A 103 6.75 2.32 7.42
N GLU A 104 5.66 2.14 8.15
CA GLU A 104 5.54 1.14 9.20
C GLU A 104 5.86 -0.27 8.66
N LEU A 105 5.21 -0.66 7.56
CA LEU A 105 5.43 -1.95 6.93
C LEU A 105 6.85 -2.10 6.37
N HIS A 106 7.39 -1.04 5.76
CA HIS A 106 8.75 -1.01 5.26
C HIS A 106 9.78 -1.21 6.39
N ASP A 107 9.67 -0.44 7.46
CA ASP A 107 10.60 -0.49 8.60
C ASP A 107 10.58 -1.87 9.27
N TYR A 108 9.41 -2.52 9.28
CA TYR A 108 9.29 -3.88 9.77
C TYR A 108 9.89 -4.92 8.80
N MET A 109 9.71 -4.74 7.49
CA MET A 109 10.11 -5.73 6.49
C MET A 109 11.55 -5.62 6.01
N GLU A 110 12.11 -4.41 5.93
CA GLU A 110 13.46 -4.16 5.42
C GLU A 110 14.53 -5.05 6.10
N PRO A 111 14.61 -5.15 7.45
CA PRO A 111 15.62 -5.98 8.11
C PRO A 111 15.47 -7.47 7.74
N ARG A 112 14.22 -7.94 7.63
CA ARG A 112 13.88 -9.34 7.33
C ARG A 112 14.25 -9.69 5.89
N VAL A 113 13.95 -8.80 4.95
CA VAL A 113 14.33 -8.97 3.54
C VAL A 113 15.85 -8.95 3.39
N HIS A 114 16.54 -8.02 4.05
CA HIS A 114 18.01 -7.97 4.03
C HIS A 114 18.64 -9.26 4.57
N GLN A 115 18.12 -9.79 5.67
CA GLN A 115 18.56 -11.07 6.23
C GLN A 115 18.31 -12.24 5.25
N ALA A 116 17.11 -12.31 4.66
CA ALA A 116 16.73 -13.40 3.75
C ALA A 116 17.48 -13.39 2.41
N THR A 117 17.89 -12.20 1.94
CA THR A 117 18.52 -12.02 0.62
C THR A 117 20.03 -11.77 0.67
N ASN A 118 20.60 -11.70 1.88
CA ASN A 118 22.00 -11.31 2.13
C ASN A 118 22.40 -9.98 1.45
N LEU A 119 21.43 -9.07 1.27
CA LEU A 119 21.64 -7.76 0.67
C LEU A 119 22.16 -6.77 1.71
N ARG A 120 23.21 -6.03 1.36
CA ARG A 120 23.76 -4.91 2.13
C ARG A 120 23.48 -3.58 1.44
N ARG A 121 22.22 -3.28 1.14
CA ARG A 121 21.84 -1.98 0.58
C ARG A 121 21.71 -0.95 1.71
N SER A 122 22.18 0.26 1.46
CA SER A 122 21.94 1.41 2.33
C SER A 122 20.45 1.74 2.31
N ARG A 123 19.86 1.92 3.50
CA ARG A 123 18.46 2.32 3.70
C ARG A 123 18.14 3.56 2.86
N VAL A 124 17.18 3.44 1.94
CA VAL A 124 16.60 4.58 1.24
C VAL A 124 15.15 4.66 1.70
N ILE A 125 14.92 5.36 2.81
CA ILE A 125 13.55 5.78 3.15
C ILE A 125 13.23 6.92 2.19
N PRO A 126 12.17 6.82 1.37
CA PRO A 126 11.67 7.99 0.68
C PRO A 126 11.33 9.04 1.75
N ASN A 127 11.92 10.24 1.62
CA ASN A 127 11.56 11.35 2.50
C ASN A 127 10.03 11.47 2.56
N LYS A 128 9.51 11.88 3.72
CA LYS A 128 8.09 12.23 3.81
C LYS A 128 7.80 13.21 2.67
N PRO A 129 6.88 12.88 1.75
CA PRO A 129 6.62 13.78 0.65
C PRO A 129 6.05 15.07 1.22
N ASP A 130 6.59 16.20 0.79
CA ASP A 130 6.01 17.50 1.09
C ASP A 130 4.84 17.71 0.11
N TRP A 131 3.68 17.16 0.49
CA TRP A 131 2.45 17.29 -0.27
C TRP A 131 1.91 18.73 -0.16
N GLN A 132 2.54 19.67 -0.84
CA GLN A 132 2.01 21.03 -1.05
C GLN A 132 1.03 20.97 -2.23
N PHE A 133 -0.27 21.05 -1.96
CA PHE A 133 -1.31 21.18 -2.97
C PHE A 133 -2.13 22.44 -2.71
#